data_AF-A0A1M7UBS4-F1
#
_entry.id   AF-A0A1M7UBS4-F1
#
_cell.length_a   1.000
_cell.length_b   1.000
_cell.length_c   1.000
_cell.angle_alpha   90.00
_cell.angle_beta   90.00
_cell.angle_gamma   90.00
#
_symmetry.space_group_name_H-M   'P 1'
#
loop_
_entity.id
_entity.type
_entity.pdbx_description
1 polymer ?
#
loop_
_entity_poly.entity_id
_entity_poly.type
_entity_poly.pdbx_seq_one_letter_code
_entity_poly.pdbx_strand_id
1 'polypeptide(L)'
;MTGAVFQPEVIELMRSVLDEASAMLPEAKRTSTAKADIASNILACAAKGERDPLVLKAAALSAIIECSRYSHDVSENRRAI
;
A
#
# COMPACT_ATOMS: atom_id res chain seq x y z
N MET A 1 -5.23 17.55 15.52
CA MET A 1 -4.67 16.39 14.78
C MET A 1 -3.24 16.23 15.22
N THR A 2 -2.96 15.27 16.11
CA THR A 2 -1.60 14.94 16.53
C THR A 2 -0.95 14.18 15.38
N GLY A 3 0.01 14.80 14.70
CA GLY A 3 0.79 14.11 13.68
C GLY A 3 1.51 12.92 14.32
N ALA A 4 1.53 11.77 13.65
CA ALA A 4 2.33 10.64 14.10
C ALA A 4 3.82 11.04 14.03
N VAL A 5 4.51 11.01 15.18
CA VAL A 5 5.95 11.28 15.25
C VAL A 5 6.67 9.96 15.04
N PHE A 6 7.33 9.84 13.89
CA PHE A 6 8.14 8.68 13.57
C PHE A 6 9.63 9.02 13.77
N GLN A 7 10.33 8.12 14.44
CA GLN A 7 11.79 8.16 14.52
C GLN A 7 12.39 7.99 13.11
N PRO A 8 13.55 8.60 12.81
CA PRO A 8 14.18 8.47 11.50
C PRO A 8 14.45 7.01 11.11
N GLU A 9 14.77 6.15 12.08
CA GLU A 9 14.95 4.70 11.85
C GLU A 9 13.67 4.03 11.33
N VAL A 10 12.52 4.43 11.85
CA VAL A 10 11.21 3.89 11.45
C VAL A 10 10.83 4.41 10.06
N ILE A 11 11.16 5.67 9.74
CA ILE A 11 10.94 6.23 8.41
C ILE A 11 11.76 5.48 7.35
N GLU A 12 13.03 5.23 7.63
CA GLU A 12 13.91 4.46 6.73
C GLU A 12 13.41 3.01 6.57
N LEU A 13 12.91 2.40 7.65
CA LEU A 13 12.27 1.10 7.57
C LEU A 13 11.05 1.12 6.64
N MET A 14 10.13 2.06 6.84
CA MET A 14 8.93 2.19 5.99
C MET A 14 9.29 2.41 4.53
N ARG A 15 10.34 3.20 4.26
CA ARG A 15 10.86 3.45 2.92
C ARG A 15 11.43 2.17 2.28
N SER A 16 12.21 1.39 3.03
CA SER A 16 12.77 0.12 2.53
C SER A 16 11.65 -0.88 2.22
N VAL A 17 10.66 -1.00 3.11
CA VAL A 17 9.49 -1.87 2.90
C VAL A 17 8.69 -1.45 1.67
N LEU A 18 8.50 -0.14 1.46
CA LEU A 18 7.83 0.39 0.27
C LEU A 18 8.57 0.03 -1.02
N ASP A 19 9.90 0.15 -1.01
CA ASP A 19 10.72 -0.16 -2.18
C ASP A 19 10.67 -1.66 -2.51
N GLU A 20 10.81 -2.52 -1.50
CA GLU A 20 10.68 -3.97 -1.64
C GLU A 20 9.29 -4.38 -2.15
N ALA A 21 8.22 -3.85 -1.56
CA ALA A 21 6.85 -4.16 -1.98
C ALA A 21 6.57 -3.66 -3.41
N SER A 22 7.13 -2.50 -3.79
CA SER A 22 7.04 -1.99 -5.16
C SER A 22 7.83 -2.85 -6.14
N ALA A 23 8.99 -3.39 -5.75
CA ALA A 23 9.78 -4.29 -6.56
C ALA A 23 9.08 -5.65 -6.76
N MET A 24 8.30 -6.12 -5.79
CA MET A 24 7.50 -7.34 -5.91
C MET A 24 6.33 -7.22 -6.89
N LEU A 25 5.91 -6.00 -7.24
CA LEU A 25 4.90 -5.79 -8.27
C LEU A 25 5.43 -6.13 -9.67
N PRO A 26 4.61 -6.72 -10.55
CA PRO A 26 4.93 -6.80 -11.97
C PRO A 26 5.03 -5.39 -12.56
N GLU A 27 5.92 -5.18 -13.53
CA GLU A 27 6.21 -3.85 -14.10
C GLU A 27 4.94 -3.10 -14.56
N ALA A 28 3.99 -3.81 -15.16
CA ALA A 28 2.71 -3.25 -15.59
C ALA A 28 1.86 -2.65 -14.43
N LYS A 29 2.09 -3.07 -13.18
CA LYS A 29 1.38 -2.59 -11.99
C LYS A 29 2.22 -1.68 -11.10
N ARG A 30 3.50 -1.41 -11.43
CA ARG A 30 4.38 -0.47 -10.72
C ARG A 30 4.02 0.99 -11.02
N THR A 31 2.76 1.34 -10.79
CA THR A 31 2.23 2.68 -11.00
C THR A 31 2.42 3.54 -9.76
N SER A 32 2.43 4.86 -9.95
CA SER A 32 2.46 5.81 -8.83
C SER A 32 1.28 5.61 -7.86
N THR A 33 0.11 5.23 -8.37
CA THR A 33 -1.08 4.90 -7.57
C THR A 33 -0.84 3.70 -6.67
N ALA A 34 -0.36 2.57 -7.23
CA ALA A 34 -0.06 1.38 -6.44
C ALA A 34 0.99 1.67 -5.36
N LYS A 35 2.01 2.48 -5.67
CA LYS A 35 3.02 2.91 -4.70
C LYS A 35 2.42 3.78 -3.58
N ALA A 36 1.48 4.67 -3.90
CA ALA A 36 0.78 5.50 -2.92
C ALA A 36 -0.14 4.66 -2.01
N ASP A 37 -0.84 3.67 -2.55
CA ASP A 37 -1.69 2.76 -1.78
C ASP A 37 -0.85 1.95 -0.79
N ILE A 38 0.28 1.39 -1.26
CA ILE A 38 1.22 0.67 -0.39
C ILE A 38 1.74 1.58 0.73
N ALA A 39 2.21 2.79 0.39
CA ALA A 39 2.73 3.74 1.38
C ALA A 39 1.66 4.13 2.42
N SER A 40 0.42 4.33 1.98
CA SER A 40 -0.70 4.66 2.86
C SER A 40 -0.98 3.54 3.87
N ASN A 41 -0.96 2.28 3.43
CA ASN A 41 -1.13 1.13 4.32
C ASN A 41 0.02 0.99 5.33
N ILE A 42 1.26 1.17 4.89
CA ILE A 42 2.43 1.14 5.78
C ILE A 42 2.29 2.22 6.87
N LEU A 43 1.95 3.44 6.48
CA LEU A 43 1.73 4.56 7.41
C LEU A 43 0.56 4.31 8.35
N ALA A 44 -0.54 3.72 7.87
CA ALA A 44 -1.71 3.40 8.69
C ALA A 44 -1.39 2.34 9.76
N CYS A 45 -0.59 1.33 9.42
CA CYS A 45 -0.09 0.36 10.40
C CYS A 45 0.87 1.00 11.39
N ALA A 46 1.84 1.78 10.90
CA ALA A 46 2.78 2.47 11.77
C ALA A 46 2.10 3.46 12.74
N ALA A 47 1.04 4.13 12.29
CA ALA A 47 0.24 5.03 13.11
C ALA A 47 -0.48 4.31 14.28
N LYS A 48 -0.76 3.01 14.14
CA LYS A 48 -1.33 2.18 15.22
C LYS A 48 -0.29 1.75 16.26
N GLY A 49 0.99 2.03 16.02
CA GLY A 49 2.10 1.63 16.90
C GLY A 49 2.86 0.40 16.39
N GLU A 50 2.46 -0.18 15.26
CA GLU A 50 3.16 -1.30 14.63
C GLU A 50 4.53 -0.83 14.14
N ARG A 51 5.59 -1.44 14.67
CA ARG A 51 6.98 -1.17 14.27
C ARG A 51 7.69 -2.41 13.75
N ASP A 52 6.96 -3.52 13.62
CA ASP A 52 7.52 -4.76 13.14
C ASP A 52 7.65 -4.72 11.60
N PRO A 53 8.87 -4.93 11.06
CA PRO A 53 9.11 -4.86 9.62
C PRO A 53 8.31 -5.91 8.84
N LEU A 54 8.05 -7.07 9.43
CA LEU A 54 7.27 -8.14 8.81
C LEU A 54 5.79 -7.75 8.70
N VAL A 55 5.25 -7.11 9.73
CA VAL A 55 3.85 -6.64 9.75
C VAL A 55 3.67 -5.49 8.76
N LEU A 56 4.59 -4.54 8.72
CA LEU A 56 4.55 -3.43 7.74
C LEU A 56 4.61 -3.96 6.30
N LYS A 57 5.45 -4.97 6.04
CA LYS A 57 5.54 -5.61 4.72
C LYS A 57 4.27 -6.40 4.38
N ALA A 58 3.69 -7.12 5.33
CA ALA A 58 2.43 -7.82 5.11
C ALA A 58 1.29 -6.84 4.76
N ALA A 59 1.20 -5.72 5.48
CA ALA A 59 0.21 -4.68 5.22
C ALA A 59 0.41 -3.99 3.86
N ALA A 60 1.68 -3.75 3.49
CA ALA A 60 2.07 -3.23 2.18
C ALA A 60 1.60 -4.16 1.04
N LEU A 61 1.87 -5.46 1.16
CA LEU A 61 1.48 -6.46 0.16
C LEU A 61 -0.03 -6.69 0.12
N SER A 62 -0.75 -6.50 1.23
CA SER A 62 -2.20 -6.59 1.25
C SER A 62 -2.87 -5.57 0.32
N ALA A 63 -2.31 -4.36 0.20
CA ALA A 63 -2.81 -3.34 -0.73
C ALA A 63 -2.74 -3.79 -2.20
N ILE A 64 -1.73 -4.60 -2.53
CA ILE A 64 -1.50 -5.12 -3.89
C ILE A 64 -2.55 -6.16 -4.27
N ILE A 65 -2.96 -6.99 -3.31
CA ILE A 65 -3.94 -8.07 -3.53
C ILE A 65 -5.32 -7.47 -3.86
N GLU A 66 -5.69 -6.37 -3.21
CA GLU A 66 -6.98 -5.70 -3.45
C GLU A 66 -7.04 -5.00 -4.82
N CYS A 67 -5.91 -4.53 -5.35
CA CYS A 67 -5.83 -3.96 -6.70
C CYS A 67 -6.03 -5.02 -7.81
N SER A 68 -5.85 -6.32 -7.51
CA SER A 68 -6.24 -7.39 -8.42
C SER A 68 -7.72 -7.74 -8.35
N ARG A 69 -8.42 -7.36 -7.27
CA ARG A 69 -9.84 -7.66 -7.06
C ARG A 69 -10.75 -6.55 -7.60
N TYR A 70 -10.24 -5.34 -7.76
CA TYR A 70 -10.93 -4.23 -8.42
C TYR A 70 -10.86 -4.31 -9.96
N SER A 71 -11.03 -5.50 -10.52
CA SER A 71 -11.17 -5.71 -11.97
C SER A 71 -12.49 -6.37 -12.34
N HIS A 72 -13.46 -6.48 -11.41
CA HIS A 72 -14.65 -7.29 -11.69
C HIS A 72 -15.97 -6.75 -11.11
N ASP A 73 -16.16 -5.42 -11.03
CA ASP A 73 -17.51 -4.83 -10.93
C ASP A 73 -17.59 -3.43 -11.57
N VAL A 74 -17.12 -3.29 -12.81
CA VAL A 74 -17.75 -2.37 -13.77
C VAL A 74 -18.28 -3.25 -14.90
N SER A 75 -19.16 -4.17 -14.53
CA SER A 75 -20.08 -4.77 -15.48
C SER A 75 -21.10 -3.71 -15.88
N GLU A 76 -20.88 -3.13 -17.06
CA GLU A 76 -21.89 -3.08 -18.11
C GLU A 76 -23.34 -2.84 -17.62
N ASN A 77 -23.67 -1.65 -17.12
CA ASN A 77 -25.06 -1.22 -17.04
C ASN A 77 -25.23 0.28 -17.30
N ARG A 78 -25.21 0.64 -18.59
CA ARG A 78 -26.11 1.68 -19.10
C ARG A 78 -26.38 1.45 -20.59
N ARG A 79 -27.15 0.41 -20.87
CA ARG A 79 -27.99 0.33 -22.06
C ARG A 79 -29.34 0.98 -21.69
N ALA A 80 -29.58 2.19 -22.19
CA ALA A 80 -30.86 2.93 -22.27
C ALA A 80 -30.44 4.39 -22.60
N ILE A 81 -30.76 5.01 -23.72
CA ILE A 81 -31.90 4.95 -24.64
C ILE A 81 -31.46 5.37 -26.04
#